data_AF-A0A845BR41-F1
#
_entry.id   AF-A0A845BR41-F1
#
_cell.length_a   1.000
_cell.length_b   1.000
_cell.length_c   1.000
_cell.angle_alpha   90.00
_cell.angle_beta   90.00
_cell.angle_gamma   90.00
#
_symmetry.space_group_name_H-M   'P 1'
#
loop_
_entity.id
_entity.type
_entity.pdbx_description
1 polymer ?
#
loop_
_entity_poly.entity_id
_entity_poly.type
_entity_poly.pdbx_seq_one_letter_code
_entity_poly.pdbx_strand_id
1 'polypeptide(L)'
;MDPVLKDRDVIMLDTSRRDANHEGIYVIRLDDMLMVKQLQRLPGWKLRVSSANPAYASFDVDLSNAEEGVAVIGKVVWFGRQT
;
A
#
# COMPACT_ATOMS: atom_id res chain seq x y z
N MET A 1 -9.33 -0.87 4.69
CA MET A 1 -8.83 -2.20 4.27
C MET A 1 -9.59 -3.31 5.03
N ASP A 2 -10.90 -3.11 5.29
CA ASP A 2 -11.73 -4.09 6.01
C ASP A 2 -11.89 -5.37 5.17
N PRO A 3 -11.80 -6.58 5.75
CA PRO A 3 -11.73 -6.87 7.19
C PRO A 3 -10.32 -6.89 7.79
N VAL A 4 -9.27 -6.78 6.96
CA VAL A 4 -7.87 -6.95 7.38
C VAL A 4 -7.44 -5.83 8.34
N LEU A 5 -7.65 -4.57 7.94
CA LEU A 5 -7.46 -3.40 8.82
C LEU A 5 -8.75 -2.60 8.85
N LYS A 6 -9.24 -2.41 10.07
CA LYS A 6 -10.43 -1.63 10.39
C LYS A 6 -10.05 -0.19 10.69
N ASP A 7 -11.08 0.65 10.67
CA ASP A 7 -10.93 2.01 11.15
C ASP A 7 -10.36 2.03 12.58
N ARG A 8 -9.49 2.99 12.87
CA ARG A 8 -8.77 3.18 14.14
C ARG A 8 -7.78 2.08 14.55
N ASP A 9 -7.52 1.07 13.72
CA ASP A 9 -6.39 0.16 13.96
C ASP A 9 -5.06 0.94 13.93
N VAL A 10 -4.16 0.61 14.86
CA VAL A 10 -2.80 1.17 14.90
C VAL A 10 -1.87 0.24 14.13
N ILE A 11 -1.03 0.78 13.24
CA ILE A 11 -0.10 -0.01 12.42
C ILE A 11 1.35 0.33 12.76
N MET A 12 2.22 -0.67 12.65
CA MET A 12 3.67 -0.49 12.69
C MET A 12 4.25 -0.63 11.29
N LEU A 13 5.13 0.31 10.92
CA LEU A 13 5.75 0.38 9.61
C LEU A 13 7.25 0.08 9.70
N ASP A 14 7.72 -0.83 8.86
CA ASP A 14 9.14 -0.94 8.53
C ASP A 14 9.45 0.04 7.38
N THR A 15 10.04 1.18 7.75
CA THR A 15 10.39 2.25 6.80
C THR A 15 11.69 2.00 6.04
N SER A 16 12.41 0.90 6.33
CA SER A 16 13.55 0.50 5.49
C SER A 16 13.08 -0.08 4.15
N ARG A 17 11.85 -0.61 4.10
CA ARG A 17 11.25 -1.24 2.92
C ARG A 17 10.41 -0.24 2.12
N ARG A 18 11.09 0.62 1.36
CA ARG A 18 10.47 1.65 0.50
C ARG A 18 10.36 1.24 -0.96
N ASP A 19 10.78 0.03 -1.30
CA ASP A 19 10.56 -0.56 -2.60
C ASP A 19 9.49 -1.66 -2.48
N ALA A 20 8.45 -1.59 -3.30
CA ALA A 20 7.39 -2.61 -3.32
C ALA A 20 7.86 -3.88 -4.08
N ASN A 21 9.10 -4.31 -3.82
CA ASN A 21 9.73 -5.48 -4.45
C ASN A 21 9.12 -6.80 -3.97
N HIS A 22 8.49 -6.77 -2.79
CA HIS A 22 7.76 -7.90 -2.24
C HIS A 22 6.30 -7.55 -2.07
N GLU A 23 5.42 -8.51 -2.35
CA GLU A 23 4.00 -8.35 -2.08
C GLU A 23 3.74 -8.13 -0.58
N GLY A 24 2.66 -7.42 -0.28
CA GLY A 24 2.21 -7.18 1.09
C GLY A 24 1.43 -5.90 1.27
N ILE A 25 1.17 -5.54 2.52
CA ILE A 25 0.47 -4.30 2.88
C ILE A 25 1.50 -3.21 3.14
N TYR A 26 1.32 -2.06 2.53
CA TYR A 26 2.21 -0.91 2.63
C TYR A 26 1.41 0.35 2.92
N VAL A 27 2.09 1.34 3.50
CA VAL A 27 1.64 2.73 3.44
C VAL A 27 2.26 3.37 2.22
N ILE A 28 1.42 3.93 1.37
CA ILE A 28 1.83 4.72 0.21
C ILE A 28 1.29 6.13 0.33
N ARG A 29 1.98 7.08 -0.30
CA ARG A 29 1.47 8.39 -0.64
C ARG A 29 1.12 8.39 -2.12
N LEU A 30 -0.08 8.81 -2.47
CA LEU A 30 -0.53 9.05 -3.83
C LEU A 30 -1.33 10.36 -3.80
N ASP A 31 -1.00 11.30 -4.69
CA ASP A 31 -1.59 12.65 -4.73
C ASP A 31 -1.61 13.34 -3.35
N ASP A 32 -0.46 13.30 -2.66
CA ASP A 32 -0.26 13.81 -1.29
C ASP A 32 -1.13 13.18 -0.19
N MET A 33 -1.94 12.17 -0.51
CA MET A 33 -2.74 11.42 0.46
C MET A 33 -2.04 10.13 0.90
N LEU A 34 -1.92 9.93 2.21
CA LEU A 34 -1.44 8.68 2.79
C LEU A 34 -2.55 7.64 2.85
N MET A 35 -2.25 6.42 2.40
CA MET A 35 -3.19 5.32 2.40
C MET A 35 -2.50 3.98 2.65
N VAL A 36 -3.22 3.07 3.30
CA VAL A 36 -2.78 1.67 3.48
C VAL A 36 -3.38 0.84 2.35
N LYS A 37 -2.53 0.17 1.57
CA LYS A 37 -2.92 -0.64 0.41
C LYS A 37 -2.12 -1.93 0.34
N GLN A 38 -2.67 -2.92 -0.34
CA GLN A 38 -1.92 -4.11 -0.73
C GLN A 38 -1.22 -3.82 -2.05
N LEU A 39 0.09 -4.05 -2.09
CA LEU A 39 0.92 -3.83 -3.25
C LEU A 39 1.37 -5.16 -3.84
N GLN A 40 1.30 -5.25 -5.17
CA GLN A 40 1.79 -6.37 -5.95
C GLN A 40 2.60 -5.88 -7.13
N ARG A 41 3.85 -6.32 -7.24
CA ARG A 41 4.70 -5.99 -8.39
C ARG A 41 4.25 -6.81 -9.59
N LEU A 42 4.00 -6.15 -10.71
CA LEU A 42 3.70 -6.79 -11.99
C LEU A 42 4.90 -6.69 -12.94
N PRO A 43 5.00 -7.58 -13.95
CA PRO A 43 5.99 -7.44 -15.01
C PRO A 43 5.89 -6.08 -15.71
N GLY A 44 7.03 -5.59 -16.23
CA GLY A 44 7.07 -4.34 -16.98
C GLY A 44 7.00 -3.08 -16.12
N TRP A 45 7.64 -3.08 -14.95
CA TRP A 45 7.71 -1.91 -14.04
C TRP A 45 6.36 -1.39 -13.54
N LYS A 46 5.34 -2.24 -13.53
CA LYS A 46 4.01 -1.89 -13.00
C LYS A 46 3.83 -2.32 -11.56
N LEU A 47 3.04 -1.55 -10.83
CA LEU A 47 2.63 -1.84 -9.46
C LEU A 47 1.12 -1.87 -9.38
N ARG A 48 0.55 -3.01 -9.01
CA ARG A 48 -0.87 -3.10 -8.70
C ARG A 48 -1.10 -2.64 -7.26
N VAL A 49 -1.97 -1.66 -7.10
CA VAL A 49 -2.44 -1.13 -5.83
C VAL A 49 -3.87 -1.64 -5.63
N SER A 50 -4.07 -2.46 -4.60
CA SER A 50 -5.38 -3.06 -4.30
C SER A 50 -5.80 -2.83 -2.86
N SER A 51 -7.10 -2.98 -2.64
CA SER A 51 -7.71 -2.95 -1.32
C SER A 51 -8.08 -4.37 -0.92
N ALA A 52 -7.82 -4.74 0.33
CA ALA A 52 -8.38 -5.96 0.90
C ALA A 52 -9.91 -5.90 1.05
N ASN A 53 -10.50 -4.69 1.01
CA ASN A 53 -11.94 -4.50 0.93
C ASN A 53 -12.40 -4.61 -0.54
N PRO A 54 -13.20 -5.63 -0.91
CA PRO A 54 -13.64 -5.89 -2.29
C PRO A 54 -14.52 -4.79 -2.89
N ALA A 55 -15.10 -3.91 -2.08
CA ALA A 55 -15.91 -2.79 -2.57
C ALA A 55 -15.09 -1.74 -3.34
N TYR A 56 -13.76 -1.81 -3.26
CA TYR A 56 -12.85 -0.86 -3.91
C TYR A 56 -12.08 -1.56 -5.01
N ALA A 57 -12.17 -1.02 -6.23
CA ALA A 57 -11.40 -1.51 -7.37
C ALA A 57 -9.89 -1.30 -7.17
N SER A 58 -9.08 -2.22 -7.69
CA SER A 58 -7.64 -2.04 -7.82
C SER A 58 -7.29 -1.18 -9.03
N PHE A 59 -6.12 -0.56 -8.99
CA PHE A 59 -5.55 0.17 -10.12
C PHE A 59 -4.06 -0.15 -10.24
N ASP A 60 -3.51 0.13 -11.41
CA ASP A 60 -2.09 -0.09 -11.71
C ASP A 60 -1.38 1.26 -11.84
N VAL A 61 -0.14 1.29 -11.37
CA VAL A 61 0.76 2.44 -11.41
C VAL A 61 1.99 2.04 -12.21
N ASP A 62 2.40 2.87 -13.16
CA ASP A 62 3.65 2.71 -13.90
C ASP A 62 4.81 3.32 -13.11
N LEU A 63 5.66 2.48 -12.54
CA LEU A 63 6.82 2.93 -11.76
C LEU A 63 7.94 3.50 -12.64
N SER A 64 7.85 3.37 -13.97
CA SER A 64 8.75 4.08 -14.88
C SER A 64 8.35 5.54 -15.10
N ASN A 65 7.11 5.90 -14.76
CA ASN A 65 6.61 7.26 -14.86
C ASN A 65 6.68 7.98 -13.50
N ALA A 66 7.67 8.85 -13.35
CA ALA A 66 7.86 9.62 -12.12
C ALA A 66 6.72 10.62 -11.84
N GLU A 67 5.88 10.94 -12.82
CA GLU A 67 4.77 11.89 -12.65
C GLU A 67 3.54 11.29 -11.96
N GLU A 68 3.45 9.97 -11.82
CA GLU A 68 2.28 9.31 -11.20
C GLU A 68 2.16 9.53 -9.68
N GLY A 69 3.10 10.26 -9.05
CA GLY A 69 2.93 10.79 -7.70
C GLY A 69 2.90 9.74 -6.58
N VAL A 70 3.23 8.48 -6.88
CA VAL A 70 3.25 7.39 -5.90
C VAL A 70 4.59 7.30 -5.20
N ALA A 71 4.56 7.34 -3.87
CA ALA A 71 5.71 7.05 -3.02
C ALA A 71 5.37 5.98 -1.99
N VAL A 72 6.20 4.94 -1.88
CA VAL A 72 6.07 3.92 -0.82
C VAL A 72 6.76 4.44 0.45
N ILE A 73 6.00 4.56 1.53
CA ILE A 73 6.50 5.07 2.82
C ILE A 73 7.17 3.96 3.62
N GLY A 74 6.58 2.76 3.61
CA GLY A 74 7.08 1.59 4.32
C GLY A 74 6.12 0.42 4.31
N LYS A 75 6.62 -0.77 4.67
CA LYS A 75 5.81 -2.00 4.76
C LYS A 75 5.11 -2.06 6.11
N VAL A 76 3.82 -2.38 6.12
CA VAL A 76 3.10 -2.73 7.35
C VAL A 76 3.59 -4.09 7.82
N VAL A 77 4.18 -4.14 9.01
CA VAL A 77 4.72 -5.37 9.62
C VAL A 77 3.88 -5.87 10.78
N TRP A 78 3.02 -5.02 11.33
CA TRP A 78 2.12 -5.36 12.43
C TRP A 78 0.94 -4.39 12.48
N PHE A 79 -0.17 -4.86 13.05
CA PHE A 79 -1.30 -4.01 13.44
C PHE A 79 -1.87 -4.42 14.79
N GLY A 80 -2.45 -3.46 15.50
CA GLY A 80 -3.11 -3.62 16.77
C GLY A 80 -4.48 -2.98 16.76
N ARG A 81 -5.44 -3.68 17.36
CA ARG A 81 -6.80 -3.21 17.54
C ARG A 81 -7.08 -3.05 19.02
N GLN A 82 -7.52 -1.87 19.42
CA GLN A 82 -8.14 -1.70 20.73
C GLN A 82 -9.57 -2.22 20.63
N THR A 83 -9.88 -3.25 21.41
CA THR A 83 -11.23 -3.80 21.57
C THR A 83 -11.98 -3.08 22.66
#